data_AF-A0A2E4DZV1-F1
#
_entry.id   AF-A0A2E4DZV1-F1
#
_cell.length_a   1.000
_cell.length_b   1.000
_cell.length_c   1.000
_cell.angle_alpha   90.00
_cell.angle_beta   90.00
_cell.angle_gamma   90.00
#
_symmetry.space_group_name_H-M   'P 1'
#
loop_
_entity.id
_entity.type
_entity.pdbx_description
1 polymer ?
#
loop_
_entity_poly.entity_id
_entity_poly.type
_entity_poly.pdbx_seq_one_letter_code
_entity_poly.pdbx_strand_id
1 'polypeptide(L)'
;MLVGGLFDMRAPDKYKGHYEAMVIQPIEYIQMNDLDFCSGNIVKYASRWNRKGDPIGDLTKIIDYATILLKQQRKELVQEDADAKPMVYAHVGQSNN
;
A
#
# COMPACT_ATOMS: atom_id res chain seq x y z
N MET A 1 33.19 -20.31 -9.92
CA MET A 1 32.20 -20.41 -11.03
C MET A 1 30.94 -19.70 -10.58
N LEU A 2 30.66 -18.53 -11.15
CA LEU A 2 29.43 -17.77 -10.96
C LEU A 2 28.51 -18.11 -12.11
N VAL A 3 27.46 -18.90 -11.90
CA VAL A 3 26.32 -19.00 -12.82
C VAL A 3 25.13 -19.68 -12.15
N GLY A 4 23.97 -19.00 -12.20
CA GLY A 4 22.69 -19.70 -12.34
C GLY A 4 21.87 -19.92 -11.08
N GLY A 5 21.58 -18.86 -10.31
CA GLY A 5 20.57 -18.94 -9.24
C GLY A 5 19.91 -17.59 -8.97
N LEU A 6 19.74 -16.75 -10.00
CA LEU A 6 19.01 -15.50 -9.85
C LEU A 6 17.53 -15.84 -9.83
N PHE A 7 17.04 -16.10 -8.61
CA PHE A 7 15.65 -16.02 -8.18
C PHE A 7 14.60 -16.12 -9.30
N ASP A 8 14.02 -17.31 -9.44
CA ASP A 8 12.70 -17.45 -10.07
C ASP A 8 11.66 -16.79 -9.14
N MET A 9 11.62 -15.45 -9.13
CA MET A 9 10.71 -14.60 -8.35
C MET A 9 9.30 -14.60 -8.96
N ARG A 10 8.86 -15.71 -9.52
CA ARG A 10 7.46 -15.86 -9.93
C ARG A 10 6.65 -16.29 -8.72
N ALA A 11 5.53 -15.62 -8.47
CA ALA A 11 4.62 -15.99 -7.39
C ALA A 11 4.31 -17.51 -7.46
N PRO A 12 4.31 -18.23 -6.32
CA PRO A 12 4.11 -19.68 -6.30
C PRO A 12 2.83 -20.11 -7.01
N ASP A 13 2.84 -21.29 -7.66
CA ASP A 13 1.78 -21.87 -8.52
C ASP A 13 0.38 -21.96 -7.88
N LYS A 14 0.26 -21.64 -6.59
CA LYS A 14 -0.99 -21.61 -5.82
C LYS A 14 -2.00 -20.55 -6.29
N TYR A 15 -1.59 -19.59 -7.13
CA TYR A 15 -2.43 -18.47 -7.59
C TYR A 15 -2.54 -18.32 -9.12
N LYS A 16 -2.70 -19.43 -9.86
CA LYS A 16 -3.12 -19.38 -11.26
C LYS A 16 -4.42 -18.58 -11.41
N GLY A 17 -4.37 -17.46 -12.14
CA GLY A 17 -5.56 -16.71 -12.56
C GLY A 17 -5.64 -15.23 -12.16
N HIS A 18 -4.84 -14.72 -11.22
CA HIS A 18 -4.91 -13.31 -10.80
C HIS A 18 -3.52 -12.72 -10.56
N TYR A 19 -3.14 -11.74 -11.39
CA TYR A 19 -1.87 -10.99 -11.29
C TYR A 19 -0.57 -11.82 -11.38
N GLU A 20 -0.53 -12.76 -12.33
CA GLU A 20 0.59 -13.70 -12.55
C GLU A 20 1.94 -13.04 -12.92
N ALA A 21 1.94 -11.75 -13.23
CA ALA A 21 3.13 -10.97 -13.56
C ALA A 21 3.74 -10.22 -12.36
N MET A 22 3.25 -10.46 -11.14
CA MET A 22 3.82 -9.87 -9.92
C MET A 22 4.59 -10.91 -9.11
N VAL A 23 5.73 -10.46 -8.56
CA VAL A 23 6.56 -11.25 -7.65
C VAL A 23 5.81 -11.61 -6.36
N ILE A 24 5.04 -10.64 -5.84
CA ILE A 24 4.21 -10.76 -4.64
C ILE A 24 2.79 -10.36 -5.03
N GLN A 25 1.79 -11.14 -4.63
CA GLN A 25 0.40 -10.76 -4.85
C GLN A 25 0.02 -9.58 -3.95
N PRO A 26 -0.79 -8.61 -4.41
CA PRO A 26 -1.18 -7.47 -3.57
C PRO A 26 -1.82 -7.91 -2.25
N ILE A 27 -2.62 -8.98 -2.26
CA ILE A 27 -3.24 -9.51 -1.03
C ILE A 27 -2.18 -10.04 -0.04
N GLU A 28 -1.12 -10.68 -0.52
CA GLU A 28 -0.02 -11.16 0.33
C GLU A 28 0.72 -9.99 0.96
N TYR A 29 1.06 -8.96 0.17
CA TYR A 29 1.68 -7.74 0.69
C TYR A 29 0.82 -7.06 1.76
N ILE A 30 -0.50 -6.95 1.51
CA ILE A 30 -1.47 -6.35 2.44
C ILE A 30 -1.52 -7.12 3.75
N GLN A 31 -1.58 -8.46 3.70
CA GLN A 31 -1.65 -9.30 4.89
C GLN A 31 -0.33 -9.32 5.67
N MET A 32 0.81 -9.34 4.99
CA MET A 32 2.13 -9.36 5.64
C MET A 32 2.47 -8.04 6.34
N ASN A 33 1.88 -6.92 5.92
CA ASN A 33 2.11 -5.60 6.51
C ASN A 33 0.92 -5.09 7.33
N ASP A 34 -0.09 -5.94 7.59
CA ASP A 34 -1.30 -5.61 8.35
C ASP A 34 -1.94 -4.27 7.94
N LEU A 35 -2.07 -4.05 6.62
CA LEU A 35 -2.61 -2.79 6.12
C LEU A 35 -4.11 -2.69 6.38
N ASP A 36 -4.54 -1.49 6.79
CA ASP A 36 -5.96 -1.16 6.91
C ASP A 36 -6.67 -1.25 5.55
N PHE A 37 -8.00 -1.25 5.60
CA PHE A 37 -8.83 -1.42 4.40
C PHE A 37 -8.53 -0.40 3.29
N CYS A 38 -8.30 0.87 3.63
CA CYS A 38 -8.03 1.90 2.63
C CYS A 38 -6.62 1.75 2.06
N SER A 39 -5.61 1.58 2.92
CA SER A 39 -4.22 1.38 2.50
C SER A 39 -4.07 0.13 1.64
N GLY A 40 -4.77 -0.95 1.99
CA GLY A 40 -4.77 -2.17 1.20
C GLY A 40 -5.41 -2.00 -0.18
N ASN A 41 -6.52 -1.25 -0.27
CA ASN A 41 -7.11 -0.95 -1.59
C ASN A 41 -6.20 -0.06 -2.43
N ILE A 42 -5.48 0.90 -1.84
CA ILE A 42 -4.48 1.71 -2.55
C ILE A 42 -3.41 0.80 -3.18
N VAL A 43 -2.80 -0.10 -2.40
CA VAL A 43 -1.80 -1.06 -2.92
C VAL A 43 -2.40 -1.93 -4.04
N LYS A 44 -3.60 -2.45 -3.84
CA LYS A 44 -4.31 -3.27 -4.83
C LYS A 44 -4.50 -2.54 -6.16
N TYR A 45 -5.01 -1.30 -6.15
CA TYR A 45 -5.28 -0.53 -7.36
C TYR A 45 -3.99 -0.02 -8.02
N ALA A 46 -3.00 0.41 -7.22
CA ALA A 46 -1.67 0.79 -7.71
C ALA A 46 -0.95 -0.37 -8.41
N SER A 47 -1.19 -1.60 -7.96
CA SER A 47 -0.57 -2.80 -8.53
C SER A 47 -1.21 -3.26 -9.85
N ARG A 48 -2.40 -2.75 -10.21
CA ARG A 48 -3.18 -3.27 -11.35
C ARG A 48 -3.54 -2.24 -12.42
N TRP A 49 -3.55 -0.94 -12.15
CA TRP A 49 -4.09 0.07 -13.07
C TRP A 49 -3.51 -0.01 -14.51
N ASN A 50 -2.25 -0.39 -14.67
CA ASN A 50 -1.57 -0.51 -15.97
C ASN A 50 -1.49 -1.94 -16.52
N ARG A 51 -2.05 -2.93 -15.82
CA ARG A 51 -1.96 -4.36 -16.16
C ARG A 51 -3.34 -5.00 -16.32
N LYS A 52 -4.29 -4.60 -15.48
CA LYS A 52 -5.62 -5.19 -15.35
C LYS A 52 -6.58 -4.15 -14.81
N GLY A 53 -7.55 -3.72 -15.61
CA GLY A 53 -8.62 -2.81 -15.19
C GLY A 53 -8.79 -1.65 -16.14
N ASP A 54 -9.58 -0.67 -15.70
CA ASP A 54 -9.71 0.62 -16.34
C ASP A 54 -8.70 1.59 -15.68
N PRO A 55 -7.68 2.07 -16.41
CA PRO A 55 -6.64 2.93 -15.82
C PRO A 55 -7.21 4.14 -15.09
N ILE A 56 -8.21 4.80 -15.69
CA ILE A 56 -8.81 6.00 -15.10
C ILE A 56 -9.57 5.60 -13.84
N GLY A 57 -10.46 4.60 -13.92
CA GLY A 57 -11.24 4.14 -12.79
C GLY A 57 -10.40 3.59 -11.64
N ASP A 58 -9.25 2.96 -11.89
CA ASP A 58 -8.37 2.47 -10.83
C ASP A 58 -7.55 3.61 -10.19
N LEU A 59 -7.09 4.59 -10.97
CA LEU A 59 -6.46 5.80 -10.43
C LEU A 59 -7.45 6.64 -9.60
N THR A 60 -8.70 6.79 -10.04
CA THR A 60 -9.74 7.45 -9.26
C THR A 60 -9.97 6.77 -7.92
N LYS A 61 -10.03 5.42 -7.89
CA LYS A 61 -10.18 4.68 -6.62
C LYS A 61 -9.01 4.94 -5.67
N ILE A 62 -7.78 5.02 -6.18
CA ILE A 62 -6.62 5.37 -5.34
C ILE A 62 -6.84 6.73 -4.67
N ILE A 63 -7.27 7.74 -5.44
CA ILE A 63 -7.56 9.09 -4.94
C ILE A 63 -8.69 9.05 -3.90
N ASP A 64 -9.76 8.28 -4.14
CA ASP A 64 -10.89 8.17 -3.22
C ASP A 64 -10.48 7.56 -1.87
N TYR A 65 -9.72 6.45 -1.89
CA TYR A 65 -9.24 5.83 -0.66
C TYR A 65 -8.25 6.72 0.09
N ALA A 66 -7.35 7.41 -0.63
CA ALA A 66 -6.45 8.39 -0.01
C ALA A 66 -7.24 9.55 0.62
N THR A 67 -8.33 9.98 -0.01
CA THR A 67 -9.22 11.03 0.52
C THR A 67 -9.96 10.56 1.78
N ILE A 68 -10.37 9.29 1.84
CA ILE A 68 -10.98 8.70 3.04
C ILE A 68 -9.97 8.69 4.19
N LEU A 69 -8.76 8.19 3.96
CA LEU A 69 -7.68 8.20 4.96
C LEU A 69 -7.38 9.61 5.47
N LEU A 70 -7.25 10.58 4.56
CA LEU A 70 -7.00 11.97 4.92
C LEU A 70 -8.12 12.54 5.80
N LYS A 71 -9.38 12.20 5.52
CA LYS A 71 -10.53 12.62 6.33
C LYS A 71 -10.52 11.96 7.72
N GLN A 72 -10.13 10.69 7.81
CA GLN A 72 -10.00 9.99 9.09
C GLN A 72 -8.93 10.64 9.95
N GLN A 73 -7.74 10.85 9.39
CA GLN A 73 -6.62 11.49 10.08
C GLN A 73 -6.96 12.93 10.51
N ARG A 74 -7.61 13.72 9.65
CA ARG A 74 -8.06 15.07 10.04
C ARG A 74 -9.06 15.06 11.19
N LYS A 75 -9.96 14.06 11.26
CA LYS A 75 -10.90 13.94 12.38
C LYS A 75 -10.17 13.58 13.66
N GLU A 76 -9.24 12.65 13.59
CA GLU A 76 -8.40 12.24 14.74
C GLU A 76 -7.65 13.45 15.30
N LEU A 77 -7.01 14.27 14.45
CA LEU A 77 -6.33 15.50 14.86
C LEU A 77 -7.28 16.52 15.55
N VAL A 78 -8.50 16.70 15.02
CA VAL A 78 -9.49 17.62 15.62
C VAL A 78 -10.03 17.10 16.96
N GLN A 79 -10.11 15.78 17.14
CA GLN A 79 -10.50 15.18 18.42
C GLN A 79 -9.34 15.26 19.42
N GLU A 80 -8.10 15.00 18.99
CA GLU A 80 -6.90 15.16 19.82
C GLU A 80 -6.69 16.61 20.27
N ASP A 81 -6.94 17.62 19.42
CA ASP A 81 -6.89 19.03 19.81
C ASP A 81 -7.97 19.41 20.84
N ALA A 82 -9.11 18.69 20.84
CA ALA A 82 -10.15 18.86 21.84
C ALA A 82 -9.80 18.17 23.17
N ASP A 83 -9.03 17.08 23.13
CA ASP A 83 -8.82 16.16 24.26
C ASP A 83 -7.39 16.15 24.85
N ALA A 84 -6.33 16.59 24.17
CA ALA A 84 -4.94 16.45 24.65
C ALA A 84 -3.88 17.42 24.08
N LYS A 85 -3.00 17.87 24.98
CA LYS A 85 -1.72 18.61 24.77
C LYS A 85 -0.88 18.08 23.58
N PRO A 86 -0.07 18.94 22.93
CA PRO A 86 0.53 18.66 21.63
C PRO A 86 1.47 17.44 21.69
N MET A 87 1.09 16.40 20.95
CA MET A 87 1.94 15.23 20.68
C MET A 87 2.80 15.53 19.46
N VAL A 88 4.10 15.75 19.71
CA VAL A 88 5.11 15.94 18.66
C VAL A 88 5.31 14.59 17.95
N TYR A 89 4.84 14.48 16.71
CA TYR A 89 5.24 13.37 15.85
C TYR A 89 6.74 13.50 15.55
N ALA A 90 7.54 12.70 16.26
CA ALA A 90 8.96 12.55 16.00
C ALA A 90 9.14 12.10 14.55
N HIS A 91 9.56 13.02 13.68
CA HIS A 91 10.06 12.67 12.36
C HIS A 91 11.30 11.81 12.58
N VAL A 92 11.21 10.53 12.21
CA VAL A 92 12.34 9.60 12.23
C VAL A 92 13.42 10.16 11.30
N GLY A 93 14.50 10.63 11.92
CA GLY A 93 15.85 10.70 11.37
C GLY A 93 16.04 11.62 10.17
N GLN A 94 16.38 12.89 10.43
CA GLN A 94 17.43 13.50 9.61
C GLN A 94 18.73 12.74 9.87
N SER A 95 19.10 11.88 8.92
CA SER A 95 20.43 11.27 8.86
C SER A 95 21.42 12.34 8.41
N ASN A 96 22.18 12.88 9.36
CA ASN A 96 23.37 13.67 9.08
C ASN A 96 24.44 12.76 8.46
N ASN A 97 24.90 13.10 7.26
CA ASN A 97 26.33 13.17 6.94
C ASN A 97 26.55 14.09 5.74
#